data_AF-A0A451B590-F1
#
_entry.id   AF-A0A451B590-F1
#
_cell.length_a   1.000
_cell.length_b   1.000
_cell.length_c   1.000
_cell.angle_alpha   90.00
_cell.angle_beta   90.00
_cell.angle_gamma   90.00
#
_symmetry.space_group_name_H-M   'P 1'
#
loop_
_entity.id
_entity.type
_entity.pdbx_description
1 polymer ?
#
loop_
_entity_poly.entity_id
_entity_poly.type
_entity_poly.pdbx_seq_one_letter_code
_entity_poly.pdbx_strand_id
1 'polypeptide(L)' 'MTWSSDGTARLWRSDGAELARMGHDRIIWGAAFSADESRILTWSDDKTARLWRS' A
#
# COMPACT_ATOMS: atom_id res chain seq x y z
N MET A 1 6.85 -1.04 5.02
CA MET A 1 5.54 -1.20 4.36
C MET A 1 5.24 -2.69 4.24
N THR A 2 4.00 -3.10 4.46
CA THR A 2 3.55 -4.50 4.34
C THR A 2 2.34 -4.58 3.44
N TRP A 3 2.19 -5.65 2.68
CA TRP A 3 0.96 -5.98 1.94
C TRP A 3 0.55 -7.42 2.24
N SER A 4 -0.76 -7.67 2.17
CA SER A 4 -1.37 -8.94 2.59
C SER A 4 -2.32 -9.47 1.54
N SER A 5 -2.54 -10.79 1.57
CA SER A 5 -3.55 -11.47 0.76
C SER A 5 -4.98 -11.07 1.14
N ASP A 6 -5.17 -10.36 2.26
CA ASP A 6 -6.45 -9.75 2.67
C ASP A 6 -6.84 -8.51 1.83
N GLY A 7 -6.04 -8.13 0.83
CA GLY A 7 -6.28 -6.96 0.00
C GLY A 7 -5.85 -5.64 0.65
N THR A 8 -5.05 -5.69 1.73
CA THR A 8 -4.63 -4.50 2.47
C THR A 8 -3.12 -4.32 2.43
N ALA A 9 -2.69 -3.11 2.07
CA ALA A 9 -1.34 -2.62 2.30
C ALA A 9 -1.36 -1.65 3.49
N ARG A 10 -0.36 -1.78 4.36
CA ARG A 10 -0.22 -0.97 5.58
C ARG A 10 1.15 -0.29 5.58
N LEU A 11 1.13 1.00 5.88
CA LEU A 11 2.32 1.78 6.14
C LEU A 11 2.52 1.88 7.66
N TRP A 12 3.76 1.71 8.09
CA TRP A 12 4.14 1.72 9.49
C TRP A 12 5.23 2.75 9.71
N ARG A 13 5.17 3.42 10.86
CA ARG A 13 6.29 4.19 11.39
C ARG A 13 7.26 3.26 12.11
N SER A 14 8.49 3.72 12.34
CA SER A 14 9.54 2.94 13.02
C SER A 14 9.20 2.53 14.46
N ASP A 15 8.27 3.22 15.11
CA ASP A 15 7.74 2.88 16.44
C ASP A 15 6.65 1.79 16.40
N GLY A 16 6.30 1.31 15.21
CA GLY A 16 5.24 0.31 15.00
C GLY A 16 3.83 0.89 14.88
N ALA A 17 3.66 2.22 14.90
CA ALA A 17 2.36 2.84 14.66
C ALA A 17 1.96 2.72 13.18
N GLU A 18 0.72 2.30 12.91
CA GLU A 18 0.16 2.30 11.56
C GLU A 18 -0.11 3.75 11.12
N LEU A 19 0.50 4.16 10.00
CA LEU A 19 0.35 5.51 9.43
C LEU A 19 -0.79 5.57 8.41
N ALA A 20 -0.92 4.54 7.59
CA ALA A 20 -1.91 4.50 6.52
C ALA A 20 -2.32 3.08 6.18
N ARG A 21 -3.56 2.95 5.71
CA ARG A 21 -4.16 1.72 5.22
C ARG A 21 -4.67 1.92 3.80
N MET A 22 -4.18 1.10 2.89
CA MET A 22 -4.48 1.16 1.45
C MET A 22 -5.18 -0.13 1.04
N GLY A 23 -6.46 -0.02 0.69
CA GLY A 23 -7.32 -1.16 0.40
C GLY A 23 -7.50 -1.42 -1.10
N HIS A 24 -7.55 -2.70 -1.43
CA HIS A 24 -7.94 -3.26 -2.71
C HIS A 24 -9.00 -4.35 -2.50
N ASP A 25 -9.77 -4.66 -3.54
CA ASP A 25 -10.87 -5.63 -3.44
C ASP A 25 -10.38 -7.08 -3.56
N ARG A 26 -9.09 -7.27 -3.88
CA ARG A 26 -8.40 -8.56 -3.98
C ARG A 26 -6.95 -8.42 -3.52
N ILE A 27 -6.25 -9.55 -3.47
CA ILE A 27 -4.84 -9.69 -3.12
C ILE A 27 -3.98 -8.58 -3.73
N ILE A 28 -3.21 -7.90 -2.90
CA ILE A 28 -2.19 -6.96 -3.35
C ILE A 28 -0.94 -7.74 -3.69
N TRP A 29 -0.40 -7.52 -4.89
CA TRP A 29 0.82 -8.17 -5.36
C TRP A 29 2.08 -7.39 -4.99
N GLY A 30 1.96 -6.08 -4.76
CA GLY A 30 3.06 -5.27 -4.25
C GLY A 30 2.70 -3.80 -4.10
N ALA A 31 3.68 -3.06 -3.60
CA ALA A 31 3.60 -1.62 -3.40
C ALA A 31 4.99 -0.97 -3.57
N ALA A 32 5.03 0.28 -4.02
CA ALA A 32 6.26 1.06 -4.21
C ALA A 32 6.05 2.52 -3.80
N PHE A 33 7.07 3.15 -3.24
CA PHE A 33 7.08 4.60 -3.02
C PHE A 33 7.49 5.35 -4.28
N SER A 34 7.01 6.57 -4.44
CA SER A 34 7.62 7.54 -5.34
C SER A 34 9.03 7.91 -4.84
N ALA A 35 9.90 8.37 -5.74
CA ALA A 35 11.28 8.72 -5.39
C ALA A 35 11.39 9.86 -4.36
N ASP A 36 10.37 10.71 -4.27
CA ASP A 36 10.24 11.79 -3.30
C ASP A 36 9.45 11.39 -2.04
N GLU A 37 9.09 10.11 -1.90
CA GLU A 37 8.33 9.53 -0.79
C GLU A 37 6.93 10.15 -0.54
N SER A 38 6.44 11.00 -1.45
CA SER A 38 5.16 11.71 -1.31
C SER A 38 3.94 10.86 -1.70
N ARG A 39 4.17 9.74 -2.39
CA ARG A 39 3.12 8.85 -2.87
C ARG A 39 3.50 7.39 -2.77
N ILE A 40 2.46 6.56 -2.73
CA ILE A 40 2.57 5.10 -2.74
C ILE A 40 1.72 4.57 -3.88
N LEU A 41 2.32 3.74 -4.73
CA LEU A 41 1.64 2.96 -5.75
C LEU A 41 1.39 1.55 -5.22
N THR A 42 0.17 1.06 -5.31
CA THR A 42 -0.20 -0.34 -5.02
C THR A 42 -0.80 -0.98 -6.27
N TRP A 43 -0.53 -2.27 -6.50
CA TRP A 43 -1.13 -3.05 -7.61
C TRP A 43 -1.68 -4.39 -7.12
N SER A 44 -2.87 -4.75 -7.61
CA SER A 44 -3.69 -5.86 -7.08
C SER A 44 -4.24 -6.75 -8.18
N ASP A 45 -4.65 -7.97 -7.80
CA ASP A 45 -5.43 -8.85 -8.66
C ASP A 45 -6.83 -8.31 -9.00
N ASP A 46 -7.31 -7.24 -8.33
CA ASP A 46 -8.56 -6.54 -8.65
C ASP A 46 -8.54 -5.78 -9.99
N LYS A 47 -7.45 -5.96 -10.75
CA LYS A 47 -7.20 -5.34 -12.06
C LYS A 47 -7.02 -3.83 -11.98
N THR A 48 -6.68 -3.31 -10.79
CA THR A 48 -6.38 -1.90 -10.58
C THR A 48 -4.98 -1.70 -10.02
N ALA A 49 -4.41 -0.54 -10.37
CA ALA A 49 -3.33 0.07 -9.61
C ALA A 49 -3.87 1.37 -9.00
N ARG A 50 -3.57 1.63 -7.72
CA ARG A 50 -4.07 2.79 -6.98
C ARG A 50 -2.88 3.60 -6.47
N LEU A 51 -3.01 4.93 -6.54
CA LEU A 51 -1.99 5.88 -6.10
C LEU A 51 -2.50 6.63 -4.88
N TRP A 52 -1.72 6.59 -3.80
CA TRP A 52 -2.07 7.16 -2.50
C TRP A 52 -1.11 8.30 -2.17
N ARG A 53 -1.57 9.27 -1.37
CA ARG A 53 -0.66 10.23 -0.71
C ARG A 53 -0.18 9.58 0.59
N SER A 54 1.11 9.69 0.87
CA SER A 54 1.69 9.24 2.13
C SER A 54 1.31 10.15 3.30
#